data_AF-A0A1I6U559-F1
#
_entry.id   AF-A0A1I6U559-F1
#
_cell.length_a   1.000
_cell.length_b   1.000
_cell.length_c   1.000
_cell.angle_alpha   90.00
_cell.angle_beta   90.00
_cell.angle_gamma   90.00
#
_symmetry.space_group_name_H-M   'P 1'
#
loop_
_entity.id
_entity.type
_entity.pdbx_description
1 polymer ?
#
loop_
_entity_poly.entity_id
_entity_poly.type
_entity_poly.pdbx_seq_one_letter_code
_entity_poly.pdbx_strand_id
1 'polypeptide(L)' 'MSTEPTETKWTPMTAGQQTTAPRCVTCGNQVTRQFARVFGDNRDVVHACPDCSTYREMKTSDYIPKEVR' A
#
# COMPACT_ATOMS: atom_id res chain seq x y z
N MET A 1 -3.95 21.69 -48.55
CA MET A 1 -3.77 20.38 -47.89
C MET A 1 -3.07 20.63 -46.57
N SER A 2 -3.40 19.83 -45.54
CA SER A 2 -2.87 19.84 -44.17
C SER A 2 -3.64 20.67 -43.13
N THR A 3 -4.78 20.10 -42.71
CA THR A 3 -5.37 20.30 -41.40
C THR A 3 -4.67 19.35 -40.42
N GLU A 4 -3.82 19.85 -39.52
CA GLU A 4 -3.28 19.06 -38.42
C GLU A 4 -4.07 19.41 -37.14
N PRO A 5 -4.80 18.46 -36.53
CA PRO A 5 -5.41 18.70 -35.22
C PRO A 5 -4.32 18.64 -34.16
N THR A 6 -4.10 19.76 -33.46
CA THR A 6 -3.26 19.85 -32.27
C THR A 6 -3.89 19.01 -31.15
N GLU A 7 -3.57 17.72 -31.12
CA GLU A 7 -4.06 16.79 -30.11
C GLU A 7 -3.41 17.15 -28.76
N THR A 8 -4.17 17.86 -27.93
CA THR A 8 -3.77 18.13 -26.56
C THR A 8 -3.83 16.80 -25.81
N LYS A 9 -2.68 16.13 -25.68
CA LYS A 9 -2.54 14.86 -24.95
C LYS A 9 -2.85 15.10 -23.46
N TRP A 10 -4.12 14.97 -23.11
CA TRP A 10 -4.57 14.92 -21.72
C TRP A 10 -3.91 13.73 -21.03
N THR A 11 -3.08 14.01 -20.03
CA THR A 11 -2.44 12.97 -19.24
C THR A 11 -3.27 12.80 -17.96
N PRO A 12 -3.97 11.66 -17.75
CA PRO A 12 -4.77 11.48 -16.55
C PRO A 12 -3.86 11.43 -15.33
N MET A 13 -4.25 12.10 -14.24
CA MET A 13 -3.50 12.12 -12.96
C MET A 13 -3.25 10.70 -12.40
N THR A 14 -3.97 9.69 -12.89
CA THR A 14 -3.86 8.29 -12.51
C THR A 14 -2.74 7.52 -13.23
N ALA A 15 -2.16 8.08 -14.30
CA ALA A 15 -1.15 7.37 -15.12
C ALA A 15 0.20 7.17 -14.41
N GLY A 16 0.43 7.86 -13.29
CA GLY A 16 1.69 7.82 -12.54
C GLY A 16 1.65 7.03 -11.22
N GLN A 17 0.52 6.43 -10.83
CA GLN A 17 0.48 5.70 -9.57
C GLN A 17 1.16 4.34 -9.76
N GLN A 18 2.47 4.27 -9.56
CA GLN A 18 3.19 3.02 -9.38
C GLN A 18 2.47 2.23 -8.28
N THR A 19 1.70 1.22 -8.68
CA THR A 19 0.95 0.31 -7.81
C THR A 19 1.89 -0.75 -7.28
N THR A 20 3.04 -0.34 -6.73
CA THR A 20 3.86 -1.28 -5.97
C THR A 20 3.00 -1.76 -4.80
N ALA A 21 2.64 -3.04 -4.83
CA ALA A 21 1.89 -3.66 -3.78
C ALA A 21 2.69 -3.53 -2.47
N PRO A 22 2.06 -3.07 -1.37
CA PRO A 22 2.74 -2.93 -0.10
C PRO A 22 3.30 -4.28 0.35
N ARG A 23 4.35 -4.24 1.18
CA ARG A 23 4.98 -5.43 1.73
C ARG A 23 5.00 -5.35 3.25
N CYS A 24 4.90 -6.50 3.89
CA CYS A 24 5.12 -6.61 5.32
C CYS A 24 6.59 -6.30 5.62
N VAL A 25 6.87 -5.38 6.54
CA VAL A 25 8.25 -5.03 6.90
C VAL A 25 8.94 -6.10 7.74
N THR A 26 8.17 -7.00 8.36
CA THR A 26 8.68 -8.06 9.23
C THR A 26 9.13 -9.29 8.47
N CYS A 27 8.40 -9.71 7.43
CA CYS A 27 8.73 -10.90 6.64
C CYS A 27 8.97 -10.64 5.14
N GLY A 28 8.70 -9.43 4.65
CA GLY A 28 8.87 -9.07 3.24
C GLY A 28 7.75 -9.54 2.31
N ASN A 29 6.78 -10.32 2.79
CA ASN A 29 5.67 -10.81 1.96
C ASN A 29 4.82 -9.68 1.41
N GLN A 30 4.34 -9.89 0.19
CA GLN A 30 3.48 -8.93 -0.49
C GLN A 30 2.06 -8.99 0.10
N VAL A 31 1.53 -7.83 0.44
CA VAL A 31 0.17 -7.65 0.98
C VAL A 31 -0.63 -6.70 0.09
N THR A 32 -1.95 -6.74 0.21
CA THR A 32 -2.80 -5.88 -0.60
C THR A 32 -2.87 -4.47 -0.02
N ARG A 33 -3.15 -3.48 -0.87
CA ARG A 33 -3.42 -2.10 -0.43
C ARG A 33 -4.60 -2.03 0.55
N GLN A 34 -5.63 -2.85 0.33
CA GLN A 34 -6.77 -2.93 1.23
C GLN A 34 -6.39 -3.49 2.60
N PHE A 35 -5.47 -4.47 2.64
CA PHE A 35 -4.95 -5.01 3.88
C PHE A 35 -4.18 -3.95 4.68
N ALA A 36 -3.29 -3.21 4.00
CA ALA A 36 -2.50 -2.14 4.62
C ALA A 36 -3.37 -1.04 5.25
N ARG A 37 -4.52 -0.72 4.66
CA ARG A 37 -5.47 0.25 5.24
C ARG A 37 -6.11 -0.19 6.56
N VAL A 38 -6.23 -1.51 6.79
CA VAL A 38 -6.94 -2.06 7.96
C VAL A 38 -5.97 -2.48 9.06
N PHE A 39 -4.82 -3.05 8.67
CA PHE A 39 -3.85 -3.65 9.58
C PHE A 39 -2.49 -2.94 9.59
N GLY A 40 -2.30 -1.96 8.71
CA GLY A 40 -1.11 -1.11 8.69
C GLY A 40 -1.22 0.09 9.63
N ASP A 41 -0.11 0.83 9.74
CA ASP A 41 -0.06 2.10 10.47
C ASP A 41 -0.67 3.26 9.64
N ASN A 42 -0.60 4.48 10.19
CA ASN A 42 -1.09 5.70 9.53
C ASN A 42 -0.40 6.01 8.17
N ARG A 43 0.64 5.28 7.80
CA ARG A 43 1.37 5.41 6.54
C ARG A 43 1.17 4.19 5.63
N ASP A 44 0.15 3.37 5.90
CA ASP A 44 -0.10 2.10 5.20
C ASP A 44 1.06 1.09 5.32
N VAL A 45 1.88 1.16 6.38
CA VAL A 45 2.99 0.22 6.62
C VAL A 45 2.49 -0.98 7.42
N VAL A 46 2.67 -2.17 6.85
CA VAL A 46 2.21 -3.42 7.46
C VAL A 46 3.33 -4.06 8.29
N HIS A 47 3.17 -4.03 9.61
CA HIS A 47 4.12 -4.61 10.56
C HIS A 47 3.88 -6.10 10.83
N ALA A 48 2.68 -6.62 10.56
CA ALA A 48 2.35 -8.04 10.67
C ALA A 48 1.39 -8.47 9.56
N CYS A 49 1.60 -9.67 9.02
CA CYS A 49 0.76 -10.24 7.96
C CYS A 49 0.38 -11.69 8.30
N PRO A 50 -0.63 -12.28 7.64
CA PRO A 50 -1.11 -13.63 7.97
C PRO A 50 -0.08 -14.74 7.76
N ASP A 51 1.00 -14.48 7.03
CA ASP A 51 2.08 -15.45 6.84
C ASP A 51 3.09 -15.48 8.00
N CYS A 52 3.25 -14.37 8.72
CA CYS A 52 4.26 -14.24 9.79
C CYS A 52 3.67 -13.99 11.18
N SER A 53 2.35 -13.82 11.29
CA SER A 53 1.64 -13.58 12.55
C SER A 53 0.23 -14.14 12.49
N THR A 54 -0.36 -14.36 13.66
CA THR A 54 -1.75 -14.85 13.78
C THR A 54 -2.76 -13.70 13.78
N TYR A 55 -4.00 -14.00 13.39
CA TYR A 55 -5.09 -13.01 13.41
C TYR A 55 -5.32 -12.40 14.80
N ARG A 56 -5.07 -13.18 15.87
CA ARG A 56 -5.20 -12.71 17.25
C ARG A 56 -4.20 -11.59 17.56
N GLU A 57 -2.94 -11.77 17.18
CA GLU A 57 -1.87 -10.78 17.38
C GLU A 57 -2.09 -9.55 16.49
N MET A 58 -2.52 -9.76 15.23
CA MET A 58 -2.88 -8.68 14.30
C MET A 58 -4.00 -7.77 14.85
N LYS A 59 -4.97 -8.35 15.58
CA LYS A 59 -6.12 -7.61 16.11
C LYS A 59 -5.81 -6.79 17.36
N THR A 60 -4.84 -7.24 18.18
CA THR A 60 -4.46 -6.53 19.40
C THR A 60 -3.44 -5.43 19.16
N SER A 61 -2.86 -5.36 17.96
CA SER A 61 -1.77 -4.42 17.62
C SER A 61 -0.53 -4.57 18.52
N ASP A 62 -0.39 -5.71 19.19
CA ASP A 62 0.71 -5.97 20.15
C ASP A 62 2.10 -6.04 19.46
N TYR A 63 2.13 -6.09 18.13
CA TYR A 63 3.34 -6.11 17.30
C TYR A 63 3.85 -4.71 16.92
N ILE A 64 3.13 -3.63 17.25
CA ILE A 64 3.58 -2.26 16.99
C ILE A 64 4.44 -1.80 18.18
N PRO A 65 5.74 -1.48 17.98
CA PRO A 65 6.56 -0.93 19.05
C PRO A 65 5.93 0.34 19.62
N LYS A 66 5.87 0.43 20.96
CA LYS A 66 5.13 1.47 21.70
C LYS A 66 5.52 2.91 21.35
N GLU A 67 6.69 3.10 20.77
CA GLU A 67 7.25 4.38 20.33
C GLU A 67 6.55 4.95 19.07
N VAL A 68 5.82 4.13 18.33
CA VAL A 68 5.18 4.48 17.04
C VAL A 68 3.65 4.54 17.14
N ARG A 69 3.08 4.35 18.35
CA ARG A 69 1.63 4.30 18.59
C ARG A 69 0.96 5.67 18.49
#